data_AF-A0A7C1DQA4-F1
#
_entry.id   AF-A0A7C1DQA4-F1
#
_cell.length_a   1.000
_cell.length_b   1.000
_cell.length_c   1.000
_cell.angle_alpha   90.00
_cell.angle_beta   90.00
_cell.angle_gamma   90.00
#
_symmetry.space_group_name_H-M   'P 1'
#
loop_
_entity.id
_entity.type
_entity.pdbx_description
1 polymer ?
#
loop_
_entity_poly.entity_id
_entity_poly.type
_entity_poly.pdbx_seq_one_letter_code
_entity_poly.pdbx_strand_id
1 'polypeptide(L)'
;MLITRIMKLPNYISIIFAFIFTGGICLHAQSTFDPDLYEQYIAGTASMTAQELLSENPPLTTYYSHRIYPAELKEIPWYDSLHRVYNFTEDEKDLLANNYFMVSERLSRYAWADAFIDIYGYDLPLFISSDFVLSTLHNGYDEILKTLEWQFLEPNLQELLNDLYDNYPVLYDKYNSDPGLHGALYDVDLYVSMAISLLYGKEYLPRYHDRIMYDIMMNGINDETAIDAPLFTAGRNRHLDLSQFTPRGHYTQTIYLPGGKDKTLENYFRAMMWLGRIDFLLTAPPDNPWEPEWTDDELRRMQLGALLLNELLHASGKRQNLVKHEEIIAFLVGPDDNMTPDELKGLSDDLLNSPVDLFDETTFNLFKDSLNASDDYGQKIMSNYFYVDPGTDDPGQLPVSFKLSGQKFLIDSYVFSEVVYDRIIYEGKKIYRALPDPLDVMAALGNRDALALLEPELDSFKYASKMASLSYLIEAYDDDFWEQSLYNTWLGAIREMNPLPSSSGLPYFMQTTAWHHAKLNTQLTSWAQLRHDNILYGKQSYTGATGCSFPLTYIEPCAGLYDMLEIFASHAADFFSETFTDIEFSAKTRIIDYYKRYE
;
A
#
# COMPACT_ATOMS: atom_id res chain seq x y z
N MET A 1 -28.75 -14.34 1.15
CA MET A 1 -30.20 -14.60 0.85
C MET A 1 -30.39 -15.24 -0.54
N LEU A 2 -30.12 -16.55 -0.72
CA LEU A 2 -30.21 -17.17 -2.06
C LEU A 2 -30.88 -18.56 -2.13
N ILE A 3 -31.54 -19.04 -1.07
CA ILE A 3 -32.15 -20.39 -1.03
C ILE A 3 -33.68 -20.34 -0.95
N THR A 4 -34.35 -19.86 -2.03
CA THR A 4 -35.84 -19.94 -2.09
C THR A 4 -36.46 -20.07 -3.50
N ARG A 5 -35.68 -20.16 -4.59
CA ARG A 5 -36.23 -20.29 -5.96
C ARG A 5 -35.85 -21.53 -6.78
N ILE A 6 -34.92 -22.38 -6.33
CA ILE A 6 -34.58 -23.65 -7.03
C ILE A 6 -35.43 -24.84 -6.51
N MET A 7 -36.77 -24.68 -6.49
CA MET A 7 -37.71 -25.78 -6.22
C MET A 7 -39.03 -25.64 -6.98
N LYS A 8 -39.01 -25.83 -8.32
CA LYS A 8 -40.12 -26.37 -9.15
C LYS A 8 -39.76 -26.44 -10.63
N LEU A 9 -39.33 -27.62 -11.10
CA LEU A 9 -39.80 -28.34 -12.30
C LEU A 9 -38.90 -29.60 -12.49
N PRO A 10 -39.35 -30.65 -13.21
CA PRO A 10 -38.75 -31.98 -13.11
C PRO A 10 -37.61 -32.24 -14.10
N ASN A 11 -36.78 -33.23 -13.76
CA ASN A 11 -35.76 -33.88 -14.59
C ASN A 11 -36.16 -34.03 -16.08
N TYR A 12 -35.21 -33.76 -17.00
CA TYR A 12 -34.62 -34.82 -17.85
C TYR A 12 -33.43 -34.30 -18.69
N ILE A 13 -32.59 -35.23 -19.14
CA ILE A 13 -31.44 -35.07 -20.06
C ILE A 13 -30.25 -34.30 -19.48
N SER A 14 -29.27 -35.07 -18.99
CA SER A 14 -27.88 -34.62 -18.87
C SER A 14 -27.19 -34.64 -20.23
N ILE A 15 -26.47 -33.58 -20.59
CA ILE A 15 -25.40 -33.63 -21.59
C ILE A 15 -24.14 -33.07 -20.93
N ILE A 16 -23.06 -33.84 -20.98
CA ILE A 16 -21.77 -33.46 -20.41
C ILE A 16 -21.00 -32.66 -21.47
N PHE A 17 -20.70 -31.40 -21.18
CA PHE A 17 -19.63 -30.66 -21.83
C PHE A 17 -18.55 -30.34 -20.80
N ALA A 18 -17.49 -31.16 -20.78
CA ALA A 18 -16.29 -30.86 -20.03
C ALA A 18 -15.36 -30.03 -20.93
N PHE A 19 -15.34 -28.71 -20.71
CA PHE A 19 -14.29 -27.87 -21.25
C PHE A 19 -13.16 -27.73 -20.23
N ILE A 20 -11.95 -28.08 -20.64
CA ILE A 20 -10.74 -27.90 -19.86
C ILE A 20 -10.15 -26.55 -20.28
N PHE A 21 -10.27 -25.54 -19.40
CA PHE A 21 -9.47 -24.32 -19.52
C PHE A 21 -8.18 -24.47 -18.70
N THR A 22 -7.05 -24.12 -19.31
CA THR A 22 -5.73 -24.12 -18.68
C THR A 22 -5.15 -22.71 -18.74
N GLY A 23 -4.98 -22.10 -17.57
CA GLY A 23 -4.57 -20.71 -17.40
C GLY A 23 -5.52 -20.04 -16.39
N GLY A 24 -5.03 -19.29 -15.39
CA GLY A 24 -3.62 -19.12 -15.04
C GLY A 24 -3.43 -18.18 -13.86
N ILE A 25 -3.30 -18.73 -12.65
CA ILE A 25 -3.03 -18.01 -11.39
C ILE A 25 -4.10 -16.96 -11.06
N CYS A 26 -5.25 -17.42 -10.53
CA CYS A 26 -6.05 -16.61 -9.62
C CYS A 26 -6.80 -17.51 -8.62
N LEU A 27 -7.35 -16.90 -7.56
CA LEU A 27 -8.30 -17.48 -6.59
C LEU A 27 -7.89 -18.79 -5.89
N HIS A 28 -7.01 -18.69 -4.88
CA HIS A 28 -6.96 -19.61 -3.73
C HIS A 28 -6.68 -18.87 -2.40
N ALA A 29 -7.07 -17.58 -2.33
CA ALA A 29 -6.71 -16.67 -1.24
C ALA A 29 -7.25 -17.06 0.16
N GLN A 30 -8.32 -17.85 0.23
CA GLN A 30 -8.92 -18.32 1.48
C GLN A 30 -9.28 -19.81 1.40
N SER A 31 -8.26 -20.68 1.45
CA SER A 31 -8.42 -22.15 1.33
C SER A 31 -9.21 -22.82 2.48
N THR A 32 -9.65 -22.05 3.48
CA THR A 32 -10.44 -22.49 4.64
C THR A 32 -11.70 -21.66 4.88
N PHE A 33 -12.09 -20.78 3.96
CA PHE A 33 -13.35 -20.03 4.06
C PHE A 33 -14.52 -20.88 3.55
N ASP A 34 -15.65 -20.80 4.25
CA ASP A 34 -16.87 -21.55 3.99
C ASP A 34 -18.05 -20.56 4.03
N PRO A 35 -18.68 -20.24 2.89
CA PRO A 35 -19.78 -19.29 2.82
C PRO A 35 -21.01 -19.72 3.64
N ASP A 36 -21.29 -21.01 3.75
CA ASP A 36 -22.43 -21.52 4.54
C ASP A 36 -22.15 -21.33 6.03
N LEU A 37 -20.91 -21.55 6.49
CA LEU A 37 -20.52 -21.22 7.87
C LEU A 37 -20.49 -19.70 8.12
N TYR A 38 -20.22 -18.87 7.10
CA TYR A 38 -20.25 -17.42 7.22
C TYR A 38 -21.69 -16.84 7.29
N GLU A 39 -22.63 -17.28 6.43
CA GLU A 39 -24.06 -16.93 6.59
C GLU A 39 -24.58 -17.43 7.96
N GLN A 40 -24.17 -18.62 8.43
CA GLN A 40 -24.50 -19.12 9.78
C GLN A 40 -23.89 -18.28 10.91
N TYR A 41 -22.66 -17.80 10.76
CA TYR A 41 -22.00 -16.93 11.74
C TYR A 41 -22.73 -15.59 11.84
N ILE A 42 -23.00 -14.91 10.72
CA ILE A 42 -23.79 -13.67 10.67
C ILE A 42 -25.16 -13.87 11.32
N ALA A 43 -25.88 -14.94 10.97
CA ALA A 43 -27.19 -15.24 11.55
C ALA A 43 -27.12 -15.53 13.06
N GLY A 44 -26.00 -16.08 13.56
CA GLY A 44 -25.75 -16.31 14.98
C GLY A 44 -25.36 -15.04 15.75
N THR A 45 -24.63 -14.11 15.13
CA THR A 45 -24.16 -12.86 15.75
C THR A 45 -25.11 -11.67 15.53
N ALA A 46 -26.19 -11.82 14.76
CA ALA A 46 -27.14 -10.75 14.42
C ALA A 46 -27.81 -10.03 15.61
N SER A 47 -27.77 -10.60 16.82
CA SER A 47 -28.22 -9.96 18.06
C SER A 47 -27.12 -9.81 19.12
N MET A 48 -25.85 -9.95 18.75
CA MET A 48 -24.71 -9.88 19.67
C MET A 48 -24.53 -8.44 20.18
N THR A 49 -24.57 -8.28 21.51
CA THR A 49 -24.23 -7.01 22.14
C THR A 49 -22.71 -6.80 22.19
N ALA A 50 -22.26 -5.54 22.29
CA ALA A 50 -20.85 -5.23 22.51
C ALA A 50 -20.28 -5.90 23.78
N GLN A 51 -21.12 -6.18 24.79
CA GLN A 51 -20.70 -6.89 26.01
C GLN A 51 -20.48 -8.39 25.77
N GLU A 52 -21.25 -9.01 24.88
CA GLU A 52 -21.05 -10.41 24.46
C GLU A 52 -19.82 -10.51 23.57
N LEU A 53 -19.67 -9.62 22.57
CA LEU A 53 -18.48 -9.54 21.70
C LEU A 53 -17.18 -9.42 22.51
N LEU A 54 -17.14 -8.54 23.53
CA LEU A 54 -16.00 -8.38 24.44
C LEU A 54 -15.80 -9.54 25.42
N SER A 55 -16.81 -10.39 25.62
CA SER A 55 -16.71 -11.60 26.46
C SER A 55 -16.27 -12.83 25.70
N GLU A 56 -16.57 -12.90 24.39
CA GLU A 56 -16.07 -13.91 23.46
C GLU A 56 -14.66 -13.57 22.94
N ASN A 57 -14.34 -12.28 22.84
CA ASN A 57 -13.03 -11.74 22.47
C ASN A 57 -12.40 -10.97 23.66
N PRO A 58 -12.15 -11.63 24.82
CA PRO A 58 -11.47 -10.98 25.92
C PRO A 58 -10.02 -10.66 25.52
N PRO A 59 -9.39 -9.61 26.10
CA PRO A 59 -7.97 -9.34 25.90
C PRO A 59 -7.11 -10.58 26.14
N LEU A 60 -6.29 -10.94 25.14
CA LEU A 60 -5.39 -12.11 25.18
C LEU A 60 -4.37 -12.03 26.33
N THR A 61 -4.12 -10.82 26.85
CA THR A 61 -3.29 -10.55 28.02
C THR A 61 -3.94 -9.50 28.92
N THR A 62 -3.52 -9.42 30.19
CA THR A 62 -4.02 -8.43 31.15
C THR A 62 -3.34 -7.07 30.93
N TYR A 63 -4.14 -6.05 30.60
CA TYR A 63 -3.67 -4.66 30.53
C TYR A 63 -3.88 -3.93 31.87
N TYR A 64 -2.95 -3.03 32.21
CA TYR A 64 -3.00 -2.22 33.43
C TYR A 64 -3.32 -0.77 33.08
N SER A 65 -4.50 -0.28 33.47
CA SER A 65 -4.96 1.08 33.16
C SER A 65 -4.30 2.19 33.99
N HIS A 66 -3.62 1.84 35.08
CA HIS A 66 -2.90 2.74 35.98
C HIS A 66 -1.91 1.96 36.84
N ARG A 67 -0.89 2.64 37.37
CA ARG A 67 -0.02 2.08 38.42
C ARG A 67 -0.56 2.44 39.80
N ILE A 68 -0.58 1.48 40.71
CA ILE A 68 -0.85 1.72 42.14
C ILE A 68 0.35 2.45 42.79
N TYR A 69 1.55 2.25 42.24
CA TYR A 69 2.79 2.89 42.65
C TYR A 69 3.49 3.48 41.41
N PRO A 70 3.45 4.81 41.20
CA PRO A 70 4.21 5.49 40.15
C PRO A 70 5.72 5.32 40.34
N ALA A 71 6.49 5.50 39.26
CA ALA A 71 7.93 5.36 39.25
C ALA A 71 8.64 6.51 39.96
N GLU A 72 9.69 6.20 40.72
CA GLU A 72 10.62 7.22 41.22
C GLU A 72 11.55 7.66 40.07
N LEU A 73 11.15 8.70 39.33
CA LEU A 73 11.84 9.18 38.11
C LEU A 73 13.36 9.35 38.26
N LYS A 74 13.85 9.66 39.47
CA LYS A 74 15.29 9.83 39.76
C LYS A 74 16.10 8.53 39.71
N GLU A 75 15.43 7.38 39.74
CA GLU A 75 16.03 6.06 39.57
C GLU A 75 16.05 5.61 38.10
N ILE A 76 15.33 6.30 37.21
CA ILE A 76 15.32 6.01 35.77
C ILE A 76 16.64 6.51 35.14
N PRO A 77 17.39 5.66 34.42
CA PRO A 77 18.62 6.07 33.74
C PRO A 77 18.42 7.27 32.81
N TRP A 78 19.40 8.18 32.79
CA TRP A 78 19.39 9.42 32.01
C TRP A 78 18.28 10.43 32.30
N TYR A 79 17.31 10.15 33.20
CA TYR A 79 16.23 11.11 33.51
C TYR A 79 16.76 12.45 34.01
N ASP A 80 17.85 12.46 34.79
CA ASP A 80 18.50 13.70 35.26
C ASP A 80 19.04 14.55 34.11
N SER A 81 19.63 13.90 33.10
CA SER A 81 20.25 14.50 31.93
C SER A 81 19.20 14.96 30.92
N LEU A 82 18.18 14.13 30.67
CA LEU A 82 17.01 14.45 29.86
C LEU A 82 16.20 15.61 30.46
N HIS A 83 15.92 15.59 31.77
CA HIS A 83 15.22 16.67 32.45
C HIS A 83 16.06 17.97 32.48
N ARG A 84 17.38 17.88 32.62
CA ARG A 84 18.30 19.03 32.53
C ARG A 84 18.30 19.69 31.13
N VAL A 85 18.18 18.92 30.06
CA VAL A 85 18.19 19.42 28.67
C VAL A 85 16.81 19.91 28.24
N TYR A 86 15.76 19.10 28.44
CA TYR A 86 14.41 19.38 27.93
C TYR A 86 13.46 20.04 28.93
N ASN A 87 13.88 20.21 30.20
CA ASN A 87 13.16 20.87 31.28
C ASN A 87 11.68 20.43 31.37
N PHE A 88 11.48 19.13 31.61
CA PHE A 88 10.14 18.53 31.67
C PHE A 88 9.20 19.24 32.66
N THR A 89 7.93 19.41 32.26
CA THR A 89 6.85 19.93 33.11
C THR A 89 6.43 18.92 34.18
N GLU A 90 5.57 19.30 35.13
CA GLU A 90 5.03 18.33 36.08
C GLU A 90 4.07 17.33 35.40
N ASP A 91 3.27 17.75 34.42
CA ASP A 91 2.39 16.84 33.67
C ASP A 91 3.21 15.81 32.85
N GLU A 92 4.31 16.25 32.24
CA GLU A 92 5.27 15.38 31.53
C GLU A 92 5.94 14.39 32.49
N LYS A 93 6.28 14.81 33.71
CA LYS A 93 6.80 13.94 34.77
C LYS A 93 5.77 12.93 35.26
N ASP A 94 4.52 13.34 35.47
CA ASP A 94 3.46 12.45 35.91
C ASP A 94 3.13 11.40 34.84
N LEU A 95 3.17 11.77 33.55
CA LEU A 95 3.09 10.80 32.45
C LEU A 95 4.27 9.82 32.47
N LEU A 96 5.52 10.30 32.55
CA LEU A 96 6.70 9.43 32.67
C LEU A 96 6.63 8.52 33.92
N ALA A 97 6.12 9.01 35.05
CA ALA A 97 6.06 8.25 36.30
C ALA A 97 5.00 7.13 36.25
N ASN A 98 3.89 7.34 35.56
CA ASN A 98 2.84 6.34 35.39
C ASN A 98 3.14 5.38 34.22
N ASN A 99 3.71 5.87 33.12
CA ASN A 99 3.77 5.14 31.85
C ASN A 99 5.17 4.69 31.45
N TYR A 100 6.24 5.28 32.03
CA TYR A 100 7.65 5.19 31.57
C TYR A 100 7.94 5.79 30.18
N PHE A 101 6.93 6.28 29.46
CA PHE A 101 7.08 7.06 28.23
C PHE A 101 6.10 8.25 28.23
N MET A 102 6.31 9.18 27.31
CA MET A 102 5.37 10.25 26.98
C MET A 102 5.61 10.72 25.53
N VAL A 103 4.60 11.33 24.93
CA VAL A 103 4.75 12.10 23.68
C VAL A 103 4.56 13.57 24.03
N SER A 104 5.45 14.45 23.57
CA SER A 104 5.41 15.89 23.90
C SER A 104 5.56 16.75 22.65
N GLU A 105 4.46 17.37 22.23
CA GLU A 105 4.42 18.36 21.14
C GLU A 105 5.39 19.53 21.38
N ARG A 106 5.61 19.89 22.66
CA ARG A 106 6.52 20.95 23.12
C ARG A 106 7.98 20.69 22.72
N LEU A 107 8.36 19.43 22.47
CA LEU A 107 9.71 19.02 22.10
C LEU A 107 9.85 18.66 20.61
N SER A 108 8.78 18.83 19.82
CA SER A 108 8.76 18.58 18.38
C SER A 108 9.82 19.38 17.60
N ARG A 109 10.23 18.85 16.44
CA ARG A 109 11.24 19.42 15.55
C ARG A 109 10.75 19.42 14.12
N TYR A 110 11.35 20.27 13.28
CA TYR A 110 10.94 20.44 11.89
C TYR A 110 11.32 19.25 11.00
N ALA A 111 12.54 18.72 11.14
CA ALA A 111 12.94 17.45 10.54
C ALA A 111 13.36 16.43 11.62
N TRP A 112 13.20 15.14 11.31
CA TRP A 112 13.73 14.04 12.13
C TRP A 112 15.25 14.16 12.32
N ALA A 113 15.96 14.65 11.30
CA ALA A 113 17.39 14.89 11.35
C ALA A 113 17.77 15.95 12.40
N ASP A 114 16.95 17.00 12.57
CA ASP A 114 17.16 18.01 13.61
C ASP A 114 17.00 17.41 15.01
N ALA A 115 16.01 16.51 15.20
CA ALA A 115 15.82 15.80 16.46
C ALA A 115 17.00 14.86 16.77
N PHE A 116 17.47 14.11 15.77
CA PHE A 116 18.60 13.21 15.93
C PHE A 116 19.91 13.98 16.18
N ILE A 117 20.11 15.13 15.53
CA ILE A 117 21.26 16.03 15.76
C ILE A 117 21.18 16.69 17.15
N ASP A 118 19.99 17.04 17.64
CA ASP A 118 19.79 17.61 18.98
C ASP A 118 20.08 16.58 20.10
N ILE A 119 19.49 15.38 20.00
CA ILE A 119 19.74 14.26 20.92
C ILE A 119 21.24 13.90 20.93
N TYR A 120 21.88 13.86 19.75
CA TYR A 120 23.32 13.62 19.62
C TYR A 120 24.17 14.75 20.24
N GLY A 121 23.81 16.01 19.97
CA GLY A 121 24.54 17.20 20.43
C GLY A 121 24.52 17.42 21.95
N TYR A 122 23.66 16.70 22.67
CA TYR A 122 23.60 16.68 24.13
C TYR A 122 24.08 15.36 24.77
N ASP A 123 24.66 14.45 24.00
CA ASP A 123 25.03 13.09 24.42
C ASP A 123 23.87 12.37 25.12
N LEU A 124 22.68 12.33 24.48
CA LEU A 124 21.46 11.72 25.01
C LEU A 124 21.10 10.40 24.28
N PRO A 125 20.43 9.45 24.96
CA PRO A 125 20.01 8.19 24.34
C PRO A 125 18.97 8.40 23.25
N LEU A 126 19.05 7.60 22.17
CA LEU A 126 18.10 7.61 21.05
C LEU A 126 17.13 6.43 21.13
N PHE A 127 15.85 6.72 20.92
CA PHE A 127 14.81 5.73 20.62
C PHE A 127 14.38 5.92 19.15
N ILE A 128 14.33 4.83 18.38
CA ILE A 128 13.89 4.80 16.99
C ILE A 128 12.56 4.05 16.95
N SER A 129 11.45 4.77 16.75
CA SER A 129 10.13 4.12 16.64
C SER A 129 9.94 3.41 15.30
N SER A 130 8.99 2.50 15.27
CA SER A 130 8.49 1.90 14.03
C SER A 130 7.83 2.93 13.12
N ASP A 131 7.23 4.00 13.67
CA ASP A 131 6.76 5.15 12.88
C ASP A 131 7.91 5.80 12.09
N PHE A 132 9.11 5.89 12.66
CA PHE A 132 10.27 6.43 11.93
C PHE A 132 10.67 5.52 10.77
N VAL A 133 10.68 4.19 10.97
CA VAL A 133 11.00 3.23 9.91
C VAL A 133 9.94 3.29 8.80
N LEU A 134 8.65 3.27 9.16
CA LEU A 134 7.52 3.44 8.25
C LEU A 134 7.53 4.81 7.54
N SER A 135 7.96 5.88 8.21
CA SER A 135 8.15 7.19 7.59
C SER A 135 9.30 7.17 6.56
N THR A 136 10.44 6.55 6.86
CA THR A 136 11.53 6.43 5.89
C THR A 136 11.18 5.52 4.71
N LEU A 137 10.37 4.48 4.92
CA LEU A 137 9.74 3.68 3.86
C LEU A 137 8.84 4.55 2.97
N HIS A 138 7.88 5.27 3.58
CA HIS A 138 6.96 6.16 2.87
C HIS A 138 7.69 7.19 2.02
N ASN A 139 8.71 7.86 2.57
CA ASN A 139 9.51 8.84 1.85
C ASN A 139 10.26 8.23 0.64
N GLY A 140 10.78 7.01 0.77
CA GLY A 140 11.42 6.30 -0.32
C GLY A 140 10.43 5.82 -1.39
N TYR A 141 9.28 5.30 -0.96
CA TYR A 141 8.20 4.85 -1.82
C TYR A 141 7.59 6.00 -2.64
N ASP A 142 7.31 7.16 -2.02
CA ASP A 142 6.80 8.35 -2.70
C ASP A 142 7.76 8.83 -3.81
N GLU A 143 9.06 8.94 -3.51
CA GLU A 143 10.08 9.32 -4.48
C GLU A 143 10.23 8.29 -5.61
N ILE A 144 10.05 6.99 -5.33
CA ILE A 144 10.11 5.94 -6.35
C ILE A 144 8.87 5.96 -7.25
N LEU A 145 7.66 6.02 -6.67
CA LEU A 145 6.40 6.12 -7.41
C LEU A 145 6.40 7.33 -8.33
N LYS A 146 6.64 8.53 -7.77
CA LYS A 146 6.80 9.78 -8.52
C LYS A 146 7.84 9.66 -9.65
N THR A 147 8.96 8.99 -9.38
CA THR A 147 10.01 8.77 -10.40
C THR A 147 9.55 7.83 -11.52
N LEU A 148 8.85 6.73 -11.21
CA LEU A 148 8.28 5.82 -12.20
C LEU A 148 7.25 6.53 -13.07
N GLU A 149 6.44 7.39 -12.47
CA GLU A 149 5.43 8.18 -13.18
C GLU A 149 6.07 9.13 -14.20
N TRP A 150 6.95 10.04 -13.79
CA TRP A 150 7.51 11.03 -14.72
C TRP A 150 8.53 10.45 -15.70
N GLN A 151 9.22 9.35 -15.38
CA GLN A 151 10.19 8.73 -16.30
C GLN A 151 9.61 7.66 -17.23
N PHE A 152 8.47 7.04 -16.89
CA PHE A 152 7.97 5.87 -17.61
C PHE A 152 6.45 5.87 -17.85
N LEU A 153 5.63 5.97 -16.79
CA LEU A 153 4.17 5.81 -16.94
C LEU A 153 3.52 6.98 -17.70
N GLU A 154 3.94 8.22 -17.44
CA GLU A 154 3.47 9.40 -18.18
C GLU A 154 3.91 9.36 -19.66
N PRO A 155 5.18 9.10 -20.03
CA PRO A 155 5.57 8.85 -21.43
C PRO A 155 4.76 7.74 -22.12
N ASN A 156 4.54 6.60 -21.46
CA ASN A 156 3.75 5.51 -22.01
C ASN A 156 2.30 5.92 -22.27
N LEU A 157 1.70 6.64 -21.32
CA LEU A 157 0.34 7.18 -21.43
C LEU A 157 0.23 8.23 -22.54
N GLN A 158 1.24 9.09 -22.70
CA GLN A 158 1.31 10.04 -23.80
C GLN A 158 1.30 9.31 -25.16
N GLU A 159 2.14 8.29 -25.35
CA GLU A 159 2.10 7.49 -26.58
C GLU A 159 0.74 6.81 -26.81
N LEU A 160 0.14 6.23 -25.77
CA LEU A 160 -1.17 5.57 -25.84
C LEU A 160 -2.28 6.56 -26.25
N LEU A 161 -2.42 7.68 -25.53
CA LEU A 161 -3.53 8.61 -25.79
C LEU A 161 -3.41 9.32 -27.13
N ASN A 162 -2.19 9.60 -27.63
CA ASN A 162 -2.03 10.10 -29.01
C ASN A 162 -2.49 9.03 -30.03
N ASP A 163 -2.09 7.77 -29.87
CA ASP A 163 -2.46 6.69 -30.79
C ASP A 163 -3.98 6.40 -30.78
N LEU A 164 -4.63 6.43 -29.62
CA LEU A 164 -6.10 6.36 -29.52
C LEU A 164 -6.78 7.56 -30.21
N TYR A 165 -6.33 8.79 -29.94
CA TYR A 165 -6.91 10.00 -30.51
C TYR A 165 -6.73 10.09 -32.04
N ASP A 166 -5.58 9.66 -32.57
CA ASP A 166 -5.30 9.67 -34.01
C ASP A 166 -5.93 8.48 -34.77
N ASN A 167 -6.11 7.32 -34.14
CA ASN A 167 -6.83 6.19 -34.76
C ASN A 167 -8.36 6.27 -34.59
N TYR A 168 -8.91 7.10 -33.69
CA TYR A 168 -10.36 7.23 -33.50
C TYR A 168 -11.19 7.47 -34.79
N PRO A 169 -10.75 8.31 -35.76
CA PRO A 169 -11.40 8.40 -37.07
C PRO A 169 -11.64 7.07 -37.78
N VAL A 170 -10.76 6.08 -37.62
CA VAL A 170 -10.89 4.77 -38.27
C VAL A 170 -12.03 3.95 -37.65
N LEU A 171 -12.21 4.05 -36.32
CA LEU A 171 -13.37 3.46 -35.64
C LEU A 171 -14.67 4.20 -36.02
N TYR A 172 -14.62 5.53 -36.11
CA TYR A 172 -15.76 6.33 -36.53
C TYR A 172 -16.20 5.97 -37.96
N ASP A 173 -15.29 5.94 -38.93
CA ASP A 173 -15.58 5.58 -40.32
C ASP A 173 -16.05 4.12 -40.47
N LYS A 174 -15.70 3.22 -39.54
CA LYS A 174 -16.20 1.83 -39.48
C LYS A 174 -17.68 1.74 -39.09
N TYR A 175 -18.17 2.64 -38.22
CA TYR A 175 -19.47 2.50 -37.54
C TYR A 175 -20.46 3.66 -37.72
N ASN A 176 -20.05 4.79 -38.29
CA ASN A 176 -20.90 5.95 -38.57
C ASN A 176 -22.04 5.66 -39.58
N SER A 177 -22.01 4.52 -40.28
CA SER A 177 -23.14 4.01 -41.08
C SER A 177 -24.38 3.68 -40.27
N ASP A 178 -24.24 3.42 -38.96
CA ASP A 178 -25.25 2.80 -38.12
C ASP A 178 -25.77 3.78 -37.05
N PRO A 179 -26.94 4.41 -37.24
CA PRO A 179 -27.36 5.56 -36.42
C PRO A 179 -27.55 5.26 -34.93
N GLY A 180 -27.78 3.98 -34.57
CA GLY A 180 -27.85 3.56 -33.17
C GLY A 180 -26.51 3.67 -32.43
N LEU A 181 -25.39 3.59 -33.14
CA LEU A 181 -24.04 3.71 -32.56
C LEU A 181 -23.58 5.17 -32.41
N HIS A 182 -24.24 6.14 -33.06
CA HIS A 182 -23.81 7.54 -33.08
C HIS A 182 -23.59 8.11 -31.67
N GLY A 183 -24.53 7.91 -30.75
CA GLY A 183 -24.40 8.38 -29.36
C GLY A 183 -23.15 7.83 -28.65
N ALA A 184 -22.93 6.52 -28.76
CA ALA A 184 -21.79 5.85 -28.15
C ALA A 184 -20.45 6.23 -28.82
N LEU A 185 -20.43 6.44 -30.14
CA LEU A 185 -19.26 6.99 -30.85
C LEU A 185 -18.90 8.39 -30.32
N TYR A 186 -19.88 9.29 -30.19
CA TYR A 186 -19.65 10.64 -29.64
C TYR A 186 -19.15 10.61 -28.19
N ASP A 187 -19.58 9.62 -27.39
CA ASP A 187 -19.08 9.40 -26.03
C ASP A 187 -17.61 8.97 -26.00
N VAL A 188 -17.19 8.10 -26.93
CA VAL A 188 -15.78 7.67 -27.09
C VAL A 188 -14.90 8.80 -27.60
N ASP A 189 -15.36 9.58 -28.59
CA ASP A 189 -14.70 10.79 -29.10
C ASP A 189 -14.41 11.77 -27.95
N LEU A 190 -15.43 12.04 -27.12
CA LEU A 190 -15.31 12.87 -25.93
C LEU A 190 -14.36 12.28 -24.89
N TYR A 191 -14.47 10.98 -24.57
CA TYR A 191 -13.64 10.34 -23.55
C TYR A 191 -12.14 10.43 -23.89
N VAL A 192 -11.77 10.12 -25.12
CA VAL A 192 -10.37 10.18 -25.57
C VAL A 192 -9.90 11.63 -25.65
N SER A 193 -10.73 12.55 -26.18
CA SER A 193 -10.43 13.99 -26.28
C SER A 193 -10.21 14.65 -24.90
N MET A 194 -11.00 14.29 -23.90
CA MET A 194 -10.83 14.75 -22.52
C MET A 194 -9.51 14.23 -21.93
N ALA A 195 -9.25 12.92 -22.01
CA ALA A 195 -8.05 12.31 -21.44
C ALA A 195 -6.75 12.93 -21.99
N ILE A 196 -6.64 13.07 -23.32
CA ILE A 196 -5.45 13.67 -23.95
C ILE A 196 -5.33 15.19 -23.69
N SER A 197 -6.45 15.89 -23.54
CA SER A 197 -6.45 17.32 -23.17
C SER A 197 -5.91 17.56 -21.77
N LEU A 198 -6.36 16.75 -20.81
CA LEU A 198 -5.91 16.83 -19.41
C LEU A 198 -4.42 16.49 -19.30
N LEU A 199 -3.95 15.43 -19.99
CA LEU A 199 -2.54 15.00 -19.97
C LEU A 199 -1.57 16.06 -20.50
N TYR A 200 -1.99 16.87 -21.48
CA TYR A 200 -1.15 17.94 -22.03
C TYR A 200 -1.46 19.35 -21.51
N GLY A 201 -2.51 19.53 -20.70
CA GLY A 201 -2.95 20.85 -20.22
C GLY A 201 -3.32 21.81 -21.36
N LYS A 202 -3.87 21.29 -22.46
CA LYS A 202 -4.23 22.06 -23.67
C LYS A 202 -5.38 21.38 -24.41
N GLU A 203 -6.15 22.14 -25.19
CA GLU A 203 -7.33 21.61 -25.87
C GLU A 203 -7.00 20.64 -27.02
N TYR A 204 -7.56 19.43 -26.93
CA TYR A 204 -7.87 18.54 -28.04
C TYR A 204 -9.38 18.32 -28.03
N LEU A 205 -10.06 18.77 -29.07
CA LEU A 205 -11.53 18.78 -29.12
C LEU A 205 -12.07 17.49 -29.75
N PRO A 206 -13.27 17.04 -29.38
CA PRO A 206 -13.99 15.98 -30.11
C PRO A 206 -13.99 16.27 -31.62
N ARG A 207 -13.71 15.25 -32.42
CA ARG A 207 -13.53 15.38 -33.88
C ARG A 207 -14.86 15.34 -34.65
N TYR A 208 -15.89 14.71 -34.09
CA TYR A 208 -17.17 14.42 -34.75
C TYR A 208 -18.41 14.80 -33.93
N HIS A 209 -18.27 15.11 -32.63
CA HIS A 209 -19.35 15.70 -31.82
C HIS A 209 -19.19 17.22 -31.62
N ASP A 210 -20.21 17.88 -31.07
CA ASP A 210 -20.08 19.25 -30.57
C ASP A 210 -19.20 19.34 -29.30
N ARG A 211 -18.74 20.57 -29.03
CA ARG A 211 -17.87 20.92 -27.91
C ARG A 211 -18.63 21.14 -26.58
N ILE A 212 -19.96 21.13 -26.56
CA ILE A 212 -20.76 21.60 -25.40
C ILE A 212 -20.47 20.74 -24.17
N MET A 213 -20.46 19.41 -24.30
CA MET A 213 -20.13 18.52 -23.18
C MET A 213 -18.64 18.60 -22.79
N TYR A 214 -17.73 18.77 -23.76
CA TYR A 214 -16.31 19.01 -23.49
C TYR A 214 -16.11 20.26 -22.63
N ASP A 215 -16.77 21.37 -22.96
CA ASP A 215 -16.69 22.61 -22.17
C ASP A 215 -17.33 22.47 -20.80
N ILE A 216 -18.46 21.75 -20.66
CA ILE A 216 -19.08 21.48 -19.35
C ILE A 216 -18.12 20.70 -18.45
N MET A 217 -17.57 19.59 -18.95
CA MET A 217 -16.67 18.74 -18.17
C MET A 217 -15.34 19.44 -17.86
N MET A 218 -14.75 20.15 -18.82
CA MET A 218 -13.48 20.86 -18.65
C MET A 218 -13.63 22.03 -17.66
N ASN A 219 -14.73 22.79 -17.71
CA ASN A 219 -15.00 23.83 -16.72
C ASN A 219 -15.20 23.24 -15.31
N GLY A 220 -16.01 22.19 -15.15
CA GLY A 220 -16.20 21.53 -13.84
C GLY A 220 -14.92 20.95 -13.23
N ILE A 221 -14.00 20.44 -14.06
CA ILE A 221 -12.67 19.98 -13.65
C ILE A 221 -11.75 21.14 -13.23
N ASN A 222 -11.85 22.30 -13.90
CA ASN A 222 -11.06 23.50 -13.58
C ASN A 222 -11.59 24.28 -12.38
N ASP A 223 -12.91 24.28 -12.18
CA ASP A 223 -13.58 24.87 -11.01
C ASP A 223 -13.57 23.92 -9.78
N GLU A 224 -13.13 22.67 -9.96
CA GLU A 224 -12.96 21.64 -8.92
C GLU A 224 -14.24 21.37 -8.10
N THR A 225 -15.38 21.32 -8.78
CA THR A 225 -16.72 21.20 -8.17
C THR A 225 -17.47 19.94 -8.58
N ALA A 226 -18.39 19.47 -7.73
CA ALA A 226 -19.38 18.47 -8.14
C ALA A 226 -20.39 19.11 -9.11
N ILE A 227 -20.71 18.44 -10.21
CA ILE A 227 -21.65 18.91 -11.24
C ILE A 227 -22.69 17.85 -11.61
N ASP A 228 -23.82 18.31 -12.13
CA ASP A 228 -24.88 17.48 -12.69
C ASP A 228 -24.85 17.59 -14.22
N ALA A 229 -24.45 16.52 -14.92
CA ALA A 229 -24.33 16.53 -16.38
C ALA A 229 -24.75 15.19 -17.01
N PRO A 230 -25.39 15.18 -18.20
CA PRO A 230 -25.79 13.95 -18.89
C PRO A 230 -24.62 13.29 -19.64
N LEU A 231 -23.53 13.01 -18.92
CA LEU A 231 -22.33 12.38 -19.47
C LEU A 231 -22.62 10.92 -19.86
N PHE A 232 -22.50 10.63 -21.15
CA PHE A 232 -22.79 9.32 -21.77
C PHE A 232 -24.25 8.84 -21.67
N THR A 233 -25.19 9.73 -21.34
CA THR A 233 -26.63 9.44 -21.33
C THR A 233 -27.36 10.25 -22.39
N ALA A 234 -28.63 9.92 -22.66
CA ALA A 234 -29.48 10.72 -23.55
C ALA A 234 -30.08 11.98 -22.90
N GLY A 235 -29.88 12.20 -21.60
CA GLY A 235 -30.49 13.32 -20.86
C GLY A 235 -30.65 13.12 -19.35
N ARG A 236 -30.37 11.94 -18.80
CA ARG A 236 -30.22 11.73 -17.35
C ARG A 236 -28.93 12.39 -16.87
N ASN A 237 -29.03 13.41 -16.02
CA ASN A 237 -27.88 13.94 -15.31
C ASN A 237 -27.26 12.85 -14.42
N ARG A 238 -25.94 12.71 -14.46
CA ARG A 238 -25.14 11.96 -13.50
C ARG A 238 -24.57 12.96 -12.48
N HIS A 239 -24.52 12.57 -11.21
CA HIS A 239 -23.84 13.33 -10.16
C HIS A 239 -22.33 13.06 -10.24
N LEU A 240 -21.57 14.01 -10.76
CA LEU A 240 -20.15 13.85 -11.06
C LEU A 240 -19.31 14.69 -10.10
N ASP A 241 -18.66 14.03 -9.14
CA ASP A 241 -17.70 14.67 -8.25
C ASP A 241 -16.34 14.90 -8.96
N LEU A 242 -16.19 16.10 -9.53
CA LEU A 242 -14.98 16.55 -10.20
C LEU A 242 -13.99 17.24 -9.24
N SER A 243 -14.31 17.39 -7.95
CA SER A 243 -13.34 17.84 -6.95
C SER A 243 -12.18 16.86 -6.76
N GLN A 244 -12.37 15.58 -7.14
CA GLN A 244 -11.28 14.61 -7.14
C GLN A 244 -10.15 14.95 -8.13
N PHE A 245 -10.39 15.81 -9.11
CA PHE A 245 -9.36 16.26 -10.05
C PHE A 245 -8.40 17.30 -9.45
N THR A 246 -8.65 17.84 -8.24
CA THR A 246 -7.70 18.67 -7.48
C THR A 246 -6.38 17.92 -7.25
N PRO A 247 -5.25 18.34 -7.86
CA PRO A 247 -3.96 17.70 -7.67
C PRO A 247 -3.45 17.88 -6.24
N ARG A 248 -2.86 16.83 -5.68
CA ARG A 248 -2.52 16.73 -4.25
C ARG A 248 -1.30 15.83 -4.02
N GLY A 249 -0.85 15.70 -2.78
CA GLY A 249 0.32 14.89 -2.45
C GLY A 249 1.57 15.35 -3.20
N HIS A 250 2.31 14.43 -3.84
CA HIS A 250 3.50 14.78 -4.59
C HIS A 250 3.24 15.32 -6.01
N TYR A 251 2.02 15.19 -6.55
CA TYR A 251 1.73 15.58 -7.94
C TYR A 251 1.92 17.09 -8.20
N THR A 252 1.80 17.91 -7.16
CA THR A 252 2.04 19.37 -7.18
C THR A 252 3.50 19.77 -6.91
N GLN A 253 4.40 18.82 -6.66
CA GLN A 253 5.82 19.11 -6.42
C GLN A 253 6.57 19.39 -7.72
N THR A 254 7.47 20.36 -7.70
CA THR A 254 8.34 20.68 -8.83
C THR A 254 9.45 19.63 -8.99
N ILE A 255 9.39 18.88 -10.09
CA ILE A 255 10.45 17.99 -10.57
C ILE A 255 11.43 18.84 -11.38
N TYR A 256 12.64 19.00 -10.84
CA TYR A 256 13.71 19.76 -11.48
C TYR A 256 14.42 18.94 -12.56
N LEU A 257 14.42 19.41 -13.81
CA LEU A 257 14.94 18.65 -14.95
C LEU A 257 16.21 19.28 -15.55
N PRO A 258 17.21 18.46 -15.94
CA PRO A 258 18.44 18.96 -16.57
C PRO A 258 18.14 19.87 -17.77
N GLY A 259 18.63 21.11 -17.70
CA GLY A 259 18.37 22.15 -18.69
C GLY A 259 17.22 23.12 -18.35
N GLY A 260 16.67 23.07 -17.15
CA GLY A 260 15.67 24.03 -16.66
C GLY A 260 14.29 23.85 -17.31
N LYS A 261 13.87 22.59 -17.48
CA LYS A 261 12.55 22.19 -17.98
C LYS A 261 11.67 21.69 -16.84
N ASP A 262 11.68 22.43 -15.74
CA ASP A 262 11.07 21.99 -14.48
C ASP A 262 9.54 21.88 -14.64
N LYS A 263 8.94 20.85 -14.05
CA LYS A 263 7.53 20.48 -14.24
C LYS A 263 6.88 19.91 -12.98
N THR A 264 5.56 19.89 -12.92
CA THR A 264 4.77 19.10 -11.97
C THR A 264 4.14 17.89 -12.68
N LEU A 265 3.43 17.03 -11.95
CA LEU A 265 2.65 15.91 -12.51
C LEU A 265 1.13 16.16 -12.50
N GLU A 266 0.69 17.39 -12.25
CA GLU A 266 -0.73 17.77 -12.14
C GLU A 266 -1.57 17.35 -13.37
N ASN A 267 -1.02 17.50 -14.57
CA ASN A 267 -1.69 17.10 -15.81
C ASN A 267 -1.81 15.57 -15.95
N TYR A 268 -0.76 14.83 -15.54
CA TYR A 268 -0.78 13.37 -15.49
C TYR A 268 -1.79 12.87 -14.46
N PHE A 269 -1.82 13.48 -13.27
CA PHE A 269 -2.82 13.22 -12.23
C PHE A 269 -4.25 13.45 -12.77
N ARG A 270 -4.54 14.60 -13.39
CA ARG A 270 -5.86 14.87 -13.97
C ARG A 270 -6.24 13.90 -15.08
N ALA A 271 -5.28 13.44 -15.89
CA ALA A 271 -5.52 12.42 -16.92
C ALA A 271 -5.81 11.02 -16.32
N MET A 272 -5.01 10.57 -15.35
CA MET A 272 -5.27 9.31 -14.64
C MET A 272 -6.59 9.35 -13.86
N MET A 273 -6.92 10.48 -13.24
CA MET A 273 -8.23 10.69 -12.61
C MET A 273 -9.40 10.61 -13.59
N TRP A 274 -9.24 11.07 -14.84
CA TRP A 274 -10.25 10.83 -15.88
C TRP A 274 -10.39 9.33 -16.17
N LEU A 275 -9.28 8.65 -16.44
CA LEU A 275 -9.27 7.25 -16.89
C LEU A 275 -9.75 6.26 -15.82
N GLY A 276 -9.46 6.53 -14.54
CA GLY A 276 -9.81 5.67 -13.41
C GLY A 276 -11.05 6.05 -12.62
N ARG A 277 -11.65 7.23 -12.86
CA ARG A 277 -12.93 7.64 -12.24
C ARG A 277 -14.11 7.62 -13.22
N ILE A 278 -13.90 8.09 -14.46
CA ILE A 278 -14.97 8.18 -15.45
C ILE A 278 -15.20 6.81 -16.10
N ASP A 279 -16.41 6.32 -15.92
CA ASP A 279 -16.84 4.95 -16.15
C ASP A 279 -18.00 4.86 -17.16
N PHE A 280 -18.03 3.72 -17.84
CA PHE A 280 -19.18 3.23 -18.58
C PHE A 280 -19.89 2.17 -17.72
N LEU A 281 -21.09 2.49 -17.23
CA LEU A 281 -21.91 1.57 -16.45
C LEU A 281 -22.43 0.45 -17.36
N LEU A 282 -22.07 -0.80 -17.05
CA LEU A 282 -22.52 -1.97 -17.81
C LEU A 282 -23.78 -2.60 -17.19
N THR A 283 -24.01 -2.42 -15.89
CA THR A 283 -25.26 -2.73 -15.20
C THR A 283 -25.79 -1.51 -14.44
N ALA A 284 -27.03 -1.56 -13.96
CA ALA A 284 -27.64 -0.46 -13.24
C ALA A 284 -26.99 -0.27 -11.84
N PRO A 285 -26.83 0.98 -11.36
CA PRO A 285 -26.51 1.24 -9.96
C PRO A 285 -27.71 0.91 -9.04
N PRO A 286 -27.52 0.90 -7.69
CA PRO A 286 -28.59 0.63 -6.74
C PRO A 286 -29.88 1.44 -6.97
N ASP A 287 -31.03 0.76 -6.88
CA ASP A 287 -32.34 1.40 -6.85
C ASP A 287 -32.45 2.34 -5.65
N ASN A 288 -33.00 3.54 -5.86
CA ASN A 288 -33.24 4.51 -4.80
C ASN A 288 -34.55 5.29 -5.04
N PRO A 289 -35.23 5.77 -3.99
CA PRO A 289 -36.57 6.36 -4.10
C PRO A 289 -36.59 7.81 -4.64
N TRP A 290 -35.46 8.36 -5.10
CA TRP A 290 -35.33 9.76 -5.52
C TRP A 290 -34.98 9.93 -7.00
N GLU A 291 -34.33 8.95 -7.61
CA GLU A 291 -34.03 8.91 -9.04
C GLU A 291 -34.98 7.93 -9.78
N PRO A 292 -35.25 8.14 -11.08
CA PRO A 292 -35.95 7.15 -11.89
C PRO A 292 -35.04 5.93 -12.14
N GLU A 293 -35.61 4.73 -12.23
CA GLU A 293 -34.92 3.50 -12.65
C GLU A 293 -34.09 3.71 -13.94
N TRP A 294 -32.95 3.04 -14.07
CA TRP A 294 -32.12 3.10 -15.28
C TRP A 294 -32.76 2.31 -16.42
N THR A 295 -32.96 2.96 -17.57
CA THR A 295 -33.58 2.29 -18.72
C THR A 295 -32.57 1.46 -19.52
N ASP A 296 -33.04 0.39 -20.15
CA ASP A 296 -32.19 -0.46 -20.98
C ASP A 296 -31.55 0.28 -22.16
N ASP A 297 -32.20 1.31 -22.71
CA ASP A 297 -31.60 2.18 -23.74
C ASP A 297 -30.42 3.01 -23.21
N GLU A 298 -30.47 3.46 -21.95
CA GLU A 298 -29.36 4.18 -21.31
C GLU A 298 -28.18 3.25 -21.02
N LEU A 299 -28.45 2.07 -20.46
CA LEU A 299 -27.43 1.05 -20.19
C LEU A 299 -26.80 0.56 -21.50
N ARG A 300 -27.60 0.27 -22.53
CA ARG A 300 -27.13 -0.15 -23.86
C ARG A 300 -26.20 0.89 -24.47
N ARG A 301 -26.49 2.19 -24.35
CA ARG A 301 -25.56 3.24 -24.83
C ARG A 301 -24.21 3.19 -24.12
N MET A 302 -24.20 3.02 -22.79
CA MET A 302 -22.94 2.95 -22.03
C MET A 302 -22.16 1.66 -22.33
N GLN A 303 -22.83 0.51 -22.44
CA GLN A 303 -22.22 -0.75 -22.89
C GLN A 303 -21.61 -0.64 -24.31
N LEU A 304 -22.33 -0.01 -25.24
CA LEU A 304 -21.82 0.27 -26.59
C LEU A 304 -20.58 1.18 -26.55
N GLY A 305 -20.58 2.21 -25.69
CA GLY A 305 -19.43 3.09 -25.49
C GLY A 305 -18.20 2.34 -24.95
N ALA A 306 -18.41 1.45 -23.97
CA ALA A 306 -17.37 0.57 -23.44
C ALA A 306 -16.78 -0.35 -24.52
N LEU A 307 -17.63 -1.04 -25.28
CA LEU A 307 -17.20 -1.94 -26.37
C LEU A 307 -16.45 -1.19 -27.49
N LEU A 308 -16.90 0.00 -27.87
CA LEU A 308 -16.26 0.82 -28.90
C LEU A 308 -14.92 1.39 -28.42
N LEU A 309 -14.81 1.86 -27.17
CA LEU A 309 -13.54 2.28 -26.57
C LEU A 309 -12.56 1.11 -26.45
N ASN A 310 -13.05 -0.08 -26.09
CA ASN A 310 -12.22 -1.28 -26.00
C ASN A 310 -11.76 -1.74 -27.39
N GLU A 311 -12.61 -1.67 -28.43
CA GLU A 311 -12.17 -1.93 -29.80
C GLU A 311 -11.08 -0.93 -30.24
N LEU A 312 -11.21 0.35 -29.91
CA LEU A 312 -10.18 1.36 -30.19
C LEU A 312 -8.83 0.98 -29.56
N LEU A 313 -8.85 0.52 -28.30
CA LEU A 313 -7.66 0.03 -27.61
C LEU A 313 -7.09 -1.24 -28.27
N HIS A 314 -7.91 -2.22 -28.65
CA HIS A 314 -7.42 -3.43 -29.30
C HIS A 314 -6.97 -3.20 -30.76
N ALA A 315 -7.44 -2.15 -31.41
CA ALA A 315 -6.95 -1.67 -32.71
C ALA A 315 -5.70 -0.78 -32.61
N SER A 316 -5.43 -0.19 -31.43
CA SER A 316 -4.29 0.68 -31.17
C SER A 316 -2.95 -0.04 -31.34
N GLY A 317 -1.98 0.64 -31.94
CA GLY A 317 -0.58 0.20 -32.00
C GLY A 317 0.12 0.24 -30.63
N LYS A 318 -0.56 0.72 -29.59
CA LYS A 318 -0.01 1.04 -28.27
C LYS A 318 -0.71 0.34 -27.09
N ARG A 319 -1.60 -0.65 -27.28
CA ARG A 319 -2.19 -1.43 -26.16
C ARG A 319 -1.17 -1.95 -25.15
N GLN A 320 0.03 -2.34 -25.59
CA GLN A 320 1.10 -2.81 -24.69
C GLN A 320 1.61 -1.72 -23.72
N ASN A 321 1.47 -0.43 -24.05
CA ASN A 321 1.77 0.66 -23.14
C ASN A 321 0.77 0.71 -21.98
N LEU A 322 -0.50 0.37 -22.22
CA LEU A 322 -1.49 0.19 -21.16
C LEU A 322 -1.16 -1.06 -20.34
N VAL A 323 -0.99 -2.23 -20.97
CA VAL A 323 -0.67 -3.49 -20.28
C VAL A 323 0.53 -3.34 -19.33
N LYS A 324 1.61 -2.68 -19.77
CA LYS A 324 2.81 -2.44 -18.95
C LYS A 324 2.64 -1.32 -17.91
N HIS A 325 1.67 -0.42 -18.07
CA HIS A 325 1.27 0.54 -17.04
C HIS A 325 0.46 -0.18 -15.95
N GLU A 326 -0.58 -0.92 -16.35
CA GLU A 326 -1.41 -1.72 -15.44
C GLU A 326 -0.60 -2.78 -14.67
N GLU A 327 0.37 -3.46 -15.30
CA GLU A 327 1.28 -4.41 -14.63
C GLU A 327 2.03 -3.77 -13.45
N ILE A 328 2.51 -2.52 -13.62
CA ILE A 328 3.29 -1.81 -12.61
C ILE A 328 2.38 -1.25 -11.51
N ILE A 329 1.24 -0.67 -11.87
CA ILE A 329 0.27 -0.17 -10.89
C ILE A 329 -0.36 -1.32 -10.11
N ALA A 330 -0.63 -2.46 -10.75
CA ALA A 330 -1.17 -3.64 -10.09
C ALA A 330 -0.19 -4.26 -9.09
N PHE A 331 1.10 -4.27 -9.40
CA PHE A 331 2.14 -4.68 -8.46
C PHE A 331 2.30 -3.68 -7.28
N LEU A 332 2.24 -2.38 -7.55
CA LEU A 332 2.42 -1.33 -6.54
C LEU A 332 1.21 -1.13 -5.62
N VAL A 333 -0.01 -1.37 -6.10
CA VAL A 333 -1.26 -0.92 -5.44
C VAL A 333 -2.29 -2.04 -5.25
N GLY A 334 -2.35 -3.03 -6.16
CA GLY A 334 -3.34 -4.11 -6.14
C GLY A 334 -4.11 -4.28 -7.46
N PRO A 335 -4.94 -5.33 -7.60
CA PRO A 335 -5.73 -5.58 -8.80
C PRO A 335 -6.83 -4.51 -9.01
N ASP A 336 -7.43 -4.46 -10.19
CA ASP A 336 -8.57 -3.58 -10.48
C ASP A 336 -9.81 -3.91 -9.64
N ASP A 337 -10.60 -2.87 -9.31
CA ASP A 337 -11.93 -2.99 -8.71
C ASP A 337 -13.04 -2.58 -9.69
N ASN A 338 -12.86 -2.93 -10.96
CA ASN A 338 -13.76 -2.66 -12.08
C ASN A 338 -13.42 -3.59 -13.26
N MET A 339 -14.38 -3.86 -14.15
CA MET A 339 -14.15 -4.69 -15.33
C MET A 339 -13.05 -4.07 -16.22
N THR A 340 -12.01 -4.85 -16.50
CA THR A 340 -10.84 -4.44 -17.28
C THR A 340 -11.06 -4.57 -18.79
N PRO A 341 -10.21 -3.94 -19.63
CA PRO A 341 -10.24 -4.11 -21.07
C PRO A 341 -10.16 -5.57 -21.55
N ASP A 342 -9.31 -6.38 -20.93
CA ASP A 342 -9.10 -7.77 -21.37
C ASP A 342 -10.25 -8.70 -20.93
N GLU A 343 -10.88 -8.46 -19.78
CA GLU A 343 -12.09 -9.17 -19.35
C GLU A 343 -13.29 -8.80 -20.21
N LEU A 344 -13.51 -7.50 -20.47
CA LEU A 344 -14.55 -7.03 -21.38
C LEU A 344 -14.34 -7.60 -22.78
N LYS A 345 -13.07 -7.72 -23.23
CA LYS A 345 -12.74 -8.34 -24.52
C LYS A 345 -13.12 -9.81 -24.54
N GLY A 346 -12.72 -10.58 -23.52
CA GLY A 346 -13.08 -12.00 -23.39
C GLY A 346 -14.59 -12.25 -23.39
N LEU A 347 -15.33 -11.52 -22.54
CA LEU A 347 -16.79 -11.61 -22.50
C LEU A 347 -17.43 -11.22 -23.84
N SER A 348 -16.90 -10.20 -24.52
CA SER A 348 -17.42 -9.76 -25.82
C SER A 348 -17.16 -10.76 -26.94
N ASP A 349 -16.00 -11.43 -26.97
CA ASP A 349 -15.63 -12.38 -28.03
C ASP A 349 -16.44 -13.69 -27.96
N ASP A 350 -16.84 -14.12 -26.77
CA ASP A 350 -17.67 -15.32 -26.57
C ASP A 350 -19.16 -15.08 -26.88
N LEU A 351 -19.64 -13.83 -26.85
CA LEU A 351 -21.07 -13.49 -26.95
C LEU A 351 -21.45 -12.66 -28.19
N LEU A 352 -20.54 -11.85 -28.74
CA LEU A 352 -20.82 -10.83 -29.76
C LEU A 352 -19.89 -10.96 -30.98
N ASN A 353 -20.40 -10.62 -32.17
CA ASN A 353 -19.61 -10.48 -33.39
C ASN A 353 -19.33 -9.00 -33.71
N SER A 354 -20.17 -8.10 -33.17
CA SER A 354 -20.12 -6.65 -33.35
C SER A 354 -20.89 -5.96 -32.21
N PRO A 355 -20.56 -4.72 -31.79
CA PRO A 355 -21.38 -3.95 -30.86
C PRO A 355 -22.84 -3.80 -31.32
N VAL A 356 -23.09 -3.82 -32.63
CA VAL A 356 -24.44 -3.82 -33.24
C VAL A 356 -25.33 -4.96 -32.74
N ASP A 357 -24.76 -6.08 -32.28
CA ASP A 357 -25.52 -7.23 -31.81
C ASP A 357 -26.29 -6.93 -30.49
N LEU A 358 -25.89 -5.90 -29.73
CA LEU A 358 -26.63 -5.41 -28.55
C LEU A 358 -27.96 -4.69 -28.88
N PHE A 359 -28.29 -4.49 -30.16
CA PHE A 359 -29.63 -4.06 -30.58
C PHE A 359 -30.63 -5.22 -30.69
N ASP A 360 -30.20 -6.49 -30.58
CA ASP A 360 -31.11 -7.61 -30.34
C ASP A 360 -31.35 -7.78 -28.84
N GLU A 361 -32.62 -7.77 -28.43
CA GLU A 361 -33.00 -7.87 -27.01
C GLU A 361 -32.60 -9.20 -26.37
N THR A 362 -32.48 -10.29 -27.13
CA THR A 362 -32.03 -11.59 -26.61
C THR A 362 -30.55 -11.54 -26.27
N THR A 363 -29.73 -11.00 -27.19
CA THR A 363 -28.29 -10.84 -27.02
C THR A 363 -27.96 -9.82 -25.93
N PHE A 364 -28.67 -8.69 -25.90
CA PHE A 364 -28.53 -7.67 -24.86
C PHE A 364 -28.81 -8.22 -23.46
N ASN A 365 -29.92 -8.96 -23.27
CA ASN A 365 -30.21 -9.57 -21.97
C ASN A 365 -29.20 -10.69 -21.61
N LEU A 366 -28.74 -11.49 -22.59
CA LEU A 366 -27.69 -12.48 -22.33
C LEU A 366 -26.37 -11.82 -21.88
N PHE A 367 -25.98 -10.70 -22.49
CA PHE A 367 -24.80 -9.93 -22.10
C PHE A 367 -24.97 -9.33 -20.69
N LYS A 368 -26.12 -8.73 -20.41
CA LYS A 368 -26.52 -8.17 -19.10
C LYS A 368 -26.54 -9.22 -17.98
N ASP A 369 -27.08 -10.42 -18.26
CA ASP A 369 -27.05 -11.55 -17.31
C ASP A 369 -25.61 -12.04 -17.08
N SER A 370 -24.80 -12.14 -18.13
CA SER A 370 -23.41 -12.64 -18.03
C SER A 370 -22.49 -11.71 -17.24
N LEU A 371 -22.72 -10.38 -17.30
CA LEU A 371 -22.03 -9.40 -16.47
C LEU A 371 -22.31 -9.59 -14.98
N ASN A 372 -23.51 -10.04 -14.61
CA ASN A 372 -23.90 -10.33 -13.23
C ASN A 372 -23.57 -11.77 -12.79
N ALA A 373 -22.93 -12.57 -13.65
CA ALA A 373 -22.68 -14.00 -13.40
C ALA A 373 -21.30 -14.32 -12.82
N SER A 374 -20.44 -13.31 -12.60
CA SER A 374 -19.16 -13.46 -11.89
C SER A 374 -18.90 -12.32 -10.90
N ASP A 375 -18.49 -12.68 -9.68
CA ASP A 375 -18.04 -11.73 -8.65
C ASP A 375 -16.70 -11.03 -9.02
N ASP A 376 -16.00 -11.54 -10.05
CA ASP A 376 -14.76 -10.94 -10.55
C ASP A 376 -15.00 -9.61 -11.29
N TYR A 377 -16.17 -9.43 -11.92
CA TYR A 377 -16.52 -8.19 -12.63
C TYR A 377 -17.14 -7.11 -11.74
N GLY A 378 -17.58 -7.48 -10.52
CA GLY A 378 -18.26 -6.59 -9.59
C GLY A 378 -17.31 -5.64 -8.85
N GLN A 379 -17.65 -4.35 -8.80
CA GLN A 379 -16.95 -3.38 -7.95
C GLN A 379 -17.22 -3.68 -6.47
N LYS A 380 -16.18 -3.67 -5.63
CA LYS A 380 -16.27 -3.92 -4.18
C LYS A 380 -16.24 -2.62 -3.37
N ILE A 381 -15.65 -1.55 -3.90
CA ILE A 381 -15.54 -0.24 -3.27
C ILE A 381 -16.38 0.79 -4.07
N MET A 382 -17.35 1.42 -3.39
CA MET A 382 -18.24 2.43 -3.99
C MET A 382 -17.49 3.72 -4.36
N SER A 383 -16.86 3.70 -5.53
CA SER A 383 -15.96 4.77 -5.99
C SER A 383 -16.70 6.03 -6.46
N ASN A 384 -17.97 5.90 -6.84
CA ASN A 384 -18.81 6.98 -7.40
C ASN A 384 -19.98 7.32 -6.46
N TYR A 385 -20.55 8.53 -6.60
CA TYR A 385 -21.68 8.96 -5.78
C TYR A 385 -22.98 8.32 -6.28
N PHE A 386 -23.60 7.52 -5.42
CA PHE A 386 -24.94 6.97 -5.61
C PHE A 386 -25.82 7.31 -4.40
N TYR A 387 -27.10 7.57 -4.63
CA TYR A 387 -28.09 7.55 -3.55
C TYR A 387 -28.38 6.09 -3.17
N VAL A 388 -28.36 5.80 -1.87
CA VAL A 388 -28.83 4.52 -1.32
C VAL A 388 -29.97 4.82 -0.35
N ASP A 389 -31.03 4.00 -0.34
CA ASP A 389 -32.16 4.21 0.56
C ASP A 389 -31.72 4.04 2.05
N PRO A 390 -31.93 5.03 2.93
CA PRO A 390 -31.69 4.92 4.37
C PRO A 390 -32.84 4.23 5.13
N GLY A 391 -33.96 3.95 4.46
CA GLY A 391 -35.10 3.20 4.96
C GLY A 391 -34.99 1.68 4.79
N THR A 392 -33.98 1.20 4.06
CA THR A 392 -33.66 -0.23 3.89
C THR A 392 -32.49 -0.65 4.77
N ASP A 393 -32.45 -1.94 5.11
CA ASP A 393 -31.27 -2.64 5.61
C ASP A 393 -30.36 -3.16 4.49
N ASP A 394 -30.89 -3.28 3.26
CA ASP A 394 -30.13 -3.54 2.04
C ASP A 394 -29.20 -2.35 1.68
N PRO A 395 -27.88 -2.56 1.53
CA PRO A 395 -26.91 -1.54 1.11
C PRO A 395 -26.75 -1.43 -0.43
N GLY A 396 -27.46 -2.25 -1.21
CA GLY A 396 -27.47 -2.24 -2.67
C GLY A 396 -26.27 -2.96 -3.31
N GLN A 397 -26.52 -3.63 -4.43
CA GLN A 397 -25.47 -4.20 -5.29
C GLN A 397 -24.82 -3.08 -6.12
N LEU A 398 -23.50 -2.95 -6.06
CA LEU A 398 -22.76 -1.99 -6.87
C LEU A 398 -22.79 -2.38 -8.36
N PRO A 399 -22.83 -1.41 -9.28
CA PRO A 399 -22.87 -1.70 -10.72
C PRO A 399 -21.56 -2.32 -11.19
N VAL A 400 -21.63 -3.14 -12.25
CA VAL A 400 -20.45 -3.50 -13.03
C VAL A 400 -20.09 -2.30 -13.90
N SER A 401 -18.90 -1.76 -13.68
CA SER A 401 -18.39 -0.56 -14.38
C SER A 401 -17.18 -0.92 -15.22
N PHE A 402 -17.13 -0.43 -16.46
CA PHE A 402 -15.93 -0.48 -17.29
C PHE A 402 -15.14 0.82 -17.19
N LYS A 403 -13.82 0.72 -17.05
CA LYS A 403 -12.87 1.84 -17.08
C LYS A 403 -11.62 1.44 -17.89
N LEU A 404 -10.96 2.41 -18.51
CA LEU A 404 -9.79 2.12 -19.37
C LEU A 404 -8.52 1.83 -18.56
N SER A 405 -8.37 2.44 -17.37
CA SER A 405 -7.25 2.22 -16.44
C SER A 405 -7.81 2.37 -15.03
N GLY A 406 -8.10 1.25 -14.35
CA GLY A 406 -8.94 1.26 -13.16
C GLY A 406 -8.27 1.82 -11.91
N GLN A 407 -9.10 2.33 -10.99
CA GLN A 407 -8.67 2.52 -9.60
C GLN A 407 -8.60 1.15 -8.92
N LYS A 408 -7.48 0.88 -8.26
CA LYS A 408 -7.15 -0.45 -7.74
C LYS A 408 -7.82 -0.74 -6.39
N PHE A 409 -8.11 -2.02 -6.15
CA PHE A 409 -8.56 -2.53 -4.88
C PHE A 409 -7.45 -2.43 -3.84
N LEU A 410 -7.63 -1.51 -2.89
CA LEU A 410 -6.76 -1.31 -1.74
C LEU A 410 -7.41 -1.98 -0.51
N ILE A 411 -6.75 -2.99 0.07
CA ILE A 411 -7.32 -3.81 1.16
C ILE A 411 -7.56 -3.03 2.46
N ASP A 412 -6.71 -2.04 2.75
CA ASP A 412 -6.88 -1.08 3.84
C ASP A 412 -8.05 -0.11 3.56
N SER A 413 -8.19 0.33 2.30
CA SER A 413 -9.33 1.16 1.86
C SER A 413 -10.66 0.39 1.86
N TYR A 414 -10.63 -0.92 1.64
CA TYR A 414 -11.78 -1.81 1.80
C TYR A 414 -12.16 -1.98 3.29
N VAL A 415 -11.18 -2.23 4.17
CA VAL A 415 -11.40 -2.19 5.63
C VAL A 415 -12.00 -0.84 6.04
N PHE A 416 -11.51 0.27 5.48
CA PHE A 416 -12.05 1.61 5.73
C PHE A 416 -13.47 1.84 5.18
N SER A 417 -13.85 1.26 4.03
CA SER A 417 -15.20 1.39 3.49
C SER A 417 -16.25 0.57 4.25
N GLU A 418 -15.88 -0.61 4.75
CA GLU A 418 -16.79 -1.47 5.53
C GLU A 418 -17.10 -0.91 6.93
N VAL A 419 -16.21 -0.06 7.48
CA VAL A 419 -16.37 0.51 8.83
C VAL A 419 -16.93 1.94 8.88
N VAL A 420 -17.61 2.39 7.82
CA VAL A 420 -18.30 3.70 7.73
C VAL A 420 -19.75 3.57 7.21
N TYR A 421 -20.49 4.67 7.20
CA TYR A 421 -21.83 4.73 6.60
C TYR A 421 -21.74 4.52 5.07
N ASP A 422 -22.58 3.69 4.43
CA ASP A 422 -23.80 3.06 4.95
C ASP A 422 -23.68 1.59 5.37
N ARG A 423 -22.47 1.00 5.31
CA ARG A 423 -22.22 -0.43 5.52
C ARG A 423 -22.53 -0.91 6.96
N ILE A 424 -22.46 -0.03 7.95
CA ILE A 424 -22.78 -0.37 9.36
C ILE A 424 -24.29 -0.48 9.56
N ILE A 425 -24.83 -1.71 9.59
CA ILE A 425 -26.22 -2.00 9.98
C ILE A 425 -26.30 -2.38 11.47
N TYR A 426 -27.21 -1.76 12.23
CA TYR A 426 -27.53 -2.14 13.60
C TYR A 426 -29.03 -1.95 13.90
N GLU A 427 -29.68 -2.95 14.51
CA GLU A 427 -31.14 -2.96 14.78
C GLU A 427 -32.02 -2.61 13.54
N GLY A 428 -31.60 -3.06 12.35
CA GLY A 428 -32.30 -2.79 11.08
C GLY A 428 -32.22 -1.33 10.62
N LYS A 429 -31.15 -0.61 10.98
CA LYS A 429 -30.89 0.79 10.61
C LYS A 429 -29.43 1.00 10.26
N LYS A 430 -29.17 1.84 9.26
CA LYS A 430 -27.83 2.29 8.87
C LYS A 430 -27.27 3.28 9.91
N ILE A 431 -26.05 3.04 10.40
CA ILE A 431 -25.40 3.80 11.49
C ILE A 431 -24.33 4.73 10.95
N TYR A 432 -24.42 6.01 11.34
CA TYR A 432 -23.58 7.07 10.78
C TYR A 432 -22.21 7.19 11.46
N ARG A 433 -21.20 6.45 10.97
CA ARG A 433 -19.76 6.75 11.16
C ARG A 433 -19.22 7.38 9.87
N ALA A 434 -18.50 8.49 9.99
CA ALA A 434 -18.07 9.30 8.84
C ALA A 434 -16.62 9.05 8.38
N LEU A 435 -15.73 8.52 9.24
CA LEU A 435 -14.31 8.31 8.96
C LEU A 435 -13.72 7.09 9.71
N PRO A 436 -12.69 6.42 9.14
CA PRO A 436 -11.96 5.28 9.73
C PRO A 436 -10.74 5.70 10.61
N ASP A 437 -9.98 4.74 11.15
CA ASP A 437 -8.73 4.97 11.92
C ASP A 437 -7.57 4.06 11.41
N PRO A 438 -6.31 4.55 11.28
CA PRO A 438 -5.18 3.73 10.81
C PRO A 438 -4.84 2.50 11.67
N LEU A 439 -5.18 2.49 12.96
CA LEU A 439 -4.95 1.32 13.82
C LEU A 439 -5.86 0.14 13.45
N ASP A 440 -7.01 0.39 12.80
CA ASP A 440 -7.89 -0.65 12.24
C ASP A 440 -7.12 -1.53 11.21
N VAL A 441 -6.07 -0.99 10.58
CA VAL A 441 -5.24 -1.70 9.57
C VAL A 441 -4.09 -2.49 10.21
N MET A 442 -3.30 -1.90 11.11
CA MET A 442 -2.14 -2.60 11.68
C MET A 442 -2.55 -3.76 12.61
N ALA A 443 -3.71 -3.66 13.25
CA ALA A 443 -4.31 -4.77 14.00
C ALA A 443 -4.68 -5.97 13.09
N ALA A 444 -5.02 -5.72 11.82
CA ALA A 444 -5.34 -6.74 10.84
C ALA A 444 -4.10 -7.43 10.22
N LEU A 445 -2.88 -6.91 10.47
CA LEU A 445 -1.64 -7.37 9.82
C LEU A 445 -0.65 -8.11 10.75
N GLY A 446 -0.84 -8.08 12.07
CA GLY A 446 -0.36 -9.13 12.97
C GLY A 446 1.12 -9.12 13.39
N ASN A 447 1.80 -7.96 13.36
CA ASN A 447 3.15 -7.79 13.93
C ASN A 447 3.20 -8.32 15.37
N ARG A 448 4.14 -9.23 15.65
CA ARG A 448 4.24 -9.90 16.93
C ARG A 448 5.11 -9.14 17.91
N ASP A 449 6.43 -9.30 17.80
CA ASP A 449 7.31 -9.15 18.95
C ASP A 449 7.77 -7.71 19.22
N ALA A 450 6.80 -6.82 19.42
CA ALA A 450 6.91 -5.47 19.99
C ALA A 450 6.54 -5.42 21.50
N LEU A 451 7.19 -6.08 22.47
CA LEU A 451 8.26 -7.10 22.47
C LEU A 451 9.20 -6.88 23.69
N ALA A 452 10.56 -6.99 23.55
CA ALA A 452 11.39 -7.59 24.65
C ALA A 452 12.81 -7.17 25.52
N LEU A 453 14.15 -5.99 25.62
CA LEU A 453 14.61 -4.36 24.89
C LEU A 453 14.56 -3.96 23.01
N LEU A 454 14.35 -4.91 21.78
CA LEU A 454 13.91 -6.64 21.55
C LEU A 454 13.85 -8.13 22.86
N GLU A 455 14.35 -8.60 24.31
CA GLU A 455 14.88 -8.36 26.09
C GLU A 455 14.22 -7.29 27.65
N PRO A 456 13.13 -6.12 27.76
CA PRO A 456 12.13 -5.11 26.62
C PRO A 456 12.16 -5.00 24.68
N GLU A 457 13.13 -5.77 23.62
CA GLU A 457 15.34 -6.31 23.55
C GLU A 457 16.32 -7.50 22.82
N LEU A 458 17.41 -7.98 23.47
CA LEU A 458 18.37 -8.97 22.93
C LEU A 458 17.71 -10.35 22.66
N ASP A 459 16.52 -10.54 23.23
CA ASP A 459 15.65 -11.71 23.15
C ASP A 459 14.76 -11.73 21.88
N SER A 460 14.95 -10.86 20.89
CA SER A 460 14.44 -11.11 19.51
C SER A 460 15.49 -10.89 18.43
N PHE A 461 16.55 -10.10 18.68
CA PHE A 461 17.74 -10.17 17.82
C PHE A 461 18.55 -11.47 18.03
N LYS A 462 18.30 -12.24 19.11
CA LYS A 462 18.70 -13.65 19.37
C LYS A 462 20.17 -14.04 19.12
N TYR A 463 21.08 -13.08 18.96
CA TYR A 463 22.48 -13.31 18.56
C TYR A 463 23.38 -13.85 19.70
N ALA A 464 22.83 -14.11 20.89
CA ALA A 464 23.52 -14.79 21.97
C ALA A 464 24.13 -16.14 21.54
N SER A 465 23.47 -16.86 20.62
CA SER A 465 23.99 -18.07 19.97
C SER A 465 25.31 -17.83 19.22
N LYS A 466 25.45 -16.67 18.56
CA LYS A 466 26.65 -16.22 17.86
C LYS A 466 27.80 -16.00 18.85
N MET A 467 27.54 -15.28 19.95
CA MET A 467 28.54 -15.06 20.99
C MET A 467 28.97 -16.36 21.69
N ALA A 468 28.03 -17.26 22.00
CA ALA A 468 28.35 -18.57 22.54
C ALA A 468 29.23 -19.40 21.58
N SER A 469 28.92 -19.40 20.28
CA SER A 469 29.74 -20.10 19.27
C SER A 469 31.14 -19.50 19.10
N LEU A 470 31.28 -18.17 19.24
CA LEU A 470 32.57 -17.49 19.12
C LEU A 470 33.46 -17.74 20.33
N SER A 471 32.91 -17.70 21.56
CA SER A 471 33.66 -18.08 22.76
C SER A 471 34.11 -19.53 22.70
N TYR A 472 33.21 -20.46 22.34
CA TYR A 472 33.54 -21.88 22.18
C TYR A 472 34.63 -22.12 21.12
N LEU A 473 34.57 -21.42 19.98
CA LEU A 473 35.61 -21.48 18.94
C LEU A 473 36.98 -21.02 19.46
N ILE A 474 37.01 -19.94 20.24
CA ILE A 474 38.25 -19.36 20.79
C ILE A 474 38.83 -20.22 21.92
N GLU A 475 37.98 -20.87 22.72
CA GLU A 475 38.41 -21.81 23.77
C GLU A 475 38.85 -23.18 23.21
N ALA A 476 38.43 -23.54 22.01
CA ALA A 476 38.81 -24.78 21.33
C ALA A 476 40.17 -24.72 20.59
N TYR A 477 40.83 -23.56 20.51
CA TYR A 477 42.19 -23.47 19.99
C TYR A 477 43.21 -24.00 20.99
N ASP A 478 44.05 -24.93 20.51
CA ASP A 478 45.09 -25.62 21.26
C ASP A 478 46.41 -24.82 21.33
N ASP A 479 47.36 -25.33 22.13
CA ASP A 479 48.67 -24.70 22.33
C ASP A 479 49.43 -24.54 20.99
N ASP A 480 49.27 -25.48 20.05
CA ASP A 480 49.84 -25.40 18.69
C ASP A 480 49.34 -24.17 17.91
N PHE A 481 48.10 -23.71 18.12
CA PHE A 481 47.60 -22.44 17.55
C PHE A 481 48.14 -21.20 18.28
N TRP A 482 48.21 -21.22 19.61
CA TRP A 482 48.67 -20.06 20.40
C TRP A 482 50.19 -19.85 20.33
N GLU A 483 50.98 -20.92 20.16
CA GLU A 483 52.43 -20.86 19.93
C GLU A 483 52.81 -20.70 18.44
N GLN A 484 51.84 -20.81 17.51
CA GLN A 484 52.08 -20.79 16.05
C GLN A 484 52.83 -19.55 15.54
N SER A 485 52.68 -18.39 16.22
CA SER A 485 53.35 -17.15 15.83
C SER A 485 53.50 -16.20 17.02
N LEU A 486 54.52 -15.33 16.96
CA LEU A 486 54.77 -14.30 18.00
C LEU A 486 53.56 -13.39 18.26
N TYR A 487 52.69 -13.19 17.26
CA TYR A 487 51.43 -12.43 17.42
C TYR A 487 50.42 -13.22 18.25
N ASN A 488 50.20 -14.50 17.93
CA ASN A 488 49.31 -15.39 18.69
C ASN A 488 49.82 -15.59 20.12
N THR A 489 51.12 -15.73 20.32
CA THR A 489 51.70 -15.99 21.65
C THR A 489 51.61 -14.77 22.56
N TRP A 490 51.78 -13.55 22.02
CA TRP A 490 51.50 -12.32 22.77
C TRP A 490 50.00 -12.18 23.07
N LEU A 491 49.11 -12.50 22.11
CA LEU A 491 47.67 -12.51 22.34
C LEU A 491 47.25 -13.52 23.43
N GLY A 492 47.86 -14.71 23.44
CA GLY A 492 47.71 -15.71 24.51
C GLY A 492 48.20 -15.20 25.86
N ALA A 493 49.37 -14.57 25.92
CA ALA A 493 49.87 -13.94 27.16
C ALA A 493 48.96 -12.82 27.69
N ILE A 494 48.16 -12.17 26.84
CA ILE A 494 47.13 -11.21 27.24
C ILE A 494 45.87 -11.92 27.78
N ARG A 495 45.49 -13.07 27.20
CA ARG A 495 44.38 -13.92 27.67
C ARG A 495 44.61 -14.48 29.08
N GLU A 496 45.84 -14.83 29.44
CA GLU A 496 46.19 -15.34 30.77
C GLU A 496 46.08 -14.29 31.91
N MET A 497 45.75 -13.04 31.60
CA MET A 497 45.37 -12.02 32.59
C MET A 497 43.86 -11.98 32.90
N ASN A 498 43.06 -12.91 32.34
CA ASN A 498 41.62 -13.03 32.61
C ASN A 498 41.31 -13.26 34.11
N PRO A 499 40.07 -12.97 34.55
CA PRO A 499 39.65 -13.21 35.94
C PRO A 499 39.89 -14.66 36.38
N LEU A 500 40.64 -14.84 37.46
CA LEU A 500 40.96 -16.16 38.00
C LEU A 500 39.68 -16.87 38.49
N PRO A 501 39.54 -18.20 38.30
CA PRO A 501 38.42 -18.99 38.82
C PRO A 501 38.23 -18.91 40.33
N SER A 502 39.28 -18.50 41.07
CA SER A 502 39.14 -18.02 42.43
C SER A 502 40.19 -16.94 42.71
N SER A 503 39.76 -15.84 43.35
CA SER A 503 40.63 -14.80 43.91
C SER A 503 40.97 -15.05 45.40
N SER A 504 40.62 -16.23 45.93
CA SER A 504 40.90 -16.64 47.30
C SER A 504 42.40 -16.57 47.62
N GLY A 505 42.74 -15.91 48.73
CA GLY A 505 44.13 -15.68 49.16
C GLY A 505 44.80 -14.42 48.58
N LEU A 506 44.19 -13.74 47.59
CA LEU A 506 44.67 -12.43 47.13
C LEU A 506 44.24 -11.29 48.09
N PRO A 507 44.95 -10.15 48.12
CA PRO A 507 44.54 -8.98 48.90
C PRO A 507 43.12 -8.50 48.51
N TYR A 508 42.30 -8.07 49.48
CA TYR A 508 40.87 -7.78 49.25
C TYR A 508 40.59 -6.84 48.07
N PHE A 509 41.38 -5.77 47.88
CA PHE A 509 41.17 -4.88 46.73
C PHE A 509 41.31 -5.61 45.39
N MET A 510 42.18 -6.63 45.30
CA MET A 510 42.35 -7.47 44.12
C MET A 510 41.21 -8.47 43.87
N GLN A 511 40.31 -8.63 44.85
CA GLN A 511 39.09 -9.44 44.72
C GLN A 511 37.89 -8.61 44.22
N THR A 512 38.05 -7.28 44.07
CA THR A 512 36.95 -6.38 43.69
C THR A 512 36.75 -6.28 42.18
N THR A 513 35.50 -6.04 41.78
CA THR A 513 35.10 -5.71 40.40
C THR A 513 35.94 -4.55 39.84
N ALA A 514 36.25 -3.54 40.64
CA ALA A 514 37.10 -2.40 40.25
C ALA A 514 38.54 -2.82 39.89
N TRP A 515 39.13 -3.78 40.60
CA TRP A 515 40.45 -4.32 40.22
C TRP A 515 40.37 -5.21 38.98
N HIS A 516 39.32 -6.01 38.84
CA HIS A 516 39.10 -6.80 37.63
C HIS A 516 38.96 -5.87 36.40
N HIS A 517 38.26 -4.74 36.53
CA HIS A 517 38.19 -3.70 35.50
C HIS A 517 39.54 -3.02 35.26
N ALA A 518 40.38 -2.83 36.28
CA ALA A 518 41.75 -2.33 36.12
C ALA A 518 42.68 -3.34 35.43
N LYS A 519 42.46 -4.64 35.58
CA LYS A 519 43.17 -5.69 34.83
C LYS A 519 42.68 -5.78 33.38
N LEU A 520 41.37 -5.70 33.15
CA LEU A 520 40.78 -5.57 31.80
C LEU A 520 41.36 -4.36 31.03
N ASN A 521 41.48 -3.19 31.68
CA ASN A 521 42.17 -2.03 31.10
C ASN A 521 43.65 -2.31 30.77
N THR A 522 44.33 -3.16 31.54
CA THR A 522 45.71 -3.57 31.24
C THR A 522 45.77 -4.47 30.00
N GLN A 523 44.84 -5.43 29.89
CA GLN A 523 44.71 -6.32 28.74
C GLN A 523 44.42 -5.53 27.45
N LEU A 524 43.41 -4.66 27.49
CA LEU A 524 43.02 -3.79 26.37
C LEU A 524 44.17 -2.88 25.91
N THR A 525 44.95 -2.34 26.85
CA THR A 525 46.13 -1.50 26.52
C THR A 525 47.21 -2.29 25.77
N SER A 526 47.56 -3.50 26.23
CA SER A 526 48.59 -4.31 25.55
C SER A 526 48.09 -4.88 24.22
N TRP A 527 46.79 -5.22 24.13
CA TRP A 527 46.15 -5.63 22.88
C TRP A 527 46.14 -4.51 21.83
N ALA A 528 45.88 -3.26 22.24
CA ALA A 528 45.94 -2.10 21.35
C ALA A 528 47.37 -1.87 20.81
N GLN A 529 48.39 -2.06 21.64
CA GLN A 529 49.80 -1.99 21.22
C GLN A 529 50.15 -3.12 20.23
N LEU A 530 49.76 -4.36 20.52
CA LEU A 530 49.93 -5.51 19.63
C LEU A 530 49.27 -5.30 18.24
N ARG A 531 48.08 -4.69 18.21
CA ARG A 531 47.37 -4.29 16.98
C ARG A 531 48.05 -3.13 16.25
N HIS A 532 48.58 -2.15 16.98
CA HIS A 532 49.30 -1.00 16.42
C HIS A 532 50.60 -1.40 15.73
N ASP A 533 51.44 -2.22 16.39
CA ASP A 533 52.77 -2.55 15.86
C ASP A 533 52.71 -3.49 14.64
N ASN A 534 51.56 -4.12 14.40
CA ASN A 534 51.29 -5.01 13.25
C ASN A 534 50.28 -4.41 12.24
N ILE A 535 49.94 -3.12 12.36
CA ILE A 535 48.84 -2.44 11.66
C ILE A 535 48.86 -2.48 10.12
N LEU A 536 50.04 -2.72 9.52
CA LEU A 536 50.24 -2.83 8.07
C LEU A 536 50.02 -4.27 7.53
N TYR A 537 50.26 -5.29 8.36
CA TYR A 537 50.25 -6.70 7.95
C TYR A 537 49.02 -7.46 8.46
N GLY A 538 48.37 -6.99 9.53
CA GLY A 538 47.04 -7.43 9.90
C GLY A 538 45.96 -6.82 9.00
N LYS A 539 45.04 -7.65 8.47
CA LYS A 539 43.82 -7.14 7.81
C LYS A 539 43.04 -6.26 8.78
N GLN A 540 42.70 -5.04 8.38
CA GLN A 540 41.96 -4.13 9.24
C GLN A 540 40.47 -4.46 9.28
N SER A 541 39.94 -4.47 10.49
CA SER A 541 38.50 -4.44 10.78
C SER A 541 38.00 -3.02 10.51
N TYR A 542 37.40 -2.80 9.35
CA TYR A 542 36.71 -1.54 9.02
C TYR A 542 35.35 -1.48 9.71
N THR A 543 35.03 -0.32 10.28
CA THR A 543 33.64 0.11 10.52
C THR A 543 33.13 0.80 9.25
N GLY A 544 31.81 0.94 9.12
CA GLY A 544 31.20 1.91 8.20
C GLY A 544 31.62 3.35 8.51
N ALA A 545 31.18 4.30 7.67
CA ALA A 545 31.52 5.72 7.82
C ALA A 545 31.11 6.30 9.19
N THR A 546 31.75 7.41 9.59
CA THR A 546 31.48 8.10 10.85
C THR A 546 30.08 8.72 10.88
N GLY A 547 29.09 7.96 11.36
CA GLY A 547 27.80 8.48 11.79
C GLY A 547 27.83 9.00 13.23
N CYS A 548 26.72 9.60 13.66
CA CYS A 548 26.50 10.00 15.05
C CYS A 548 26.44 8.77 15.96
N SER A 549 27.24 8.75 17.03
CA SER A 549 27.16 7.73 18.07
C SER A 549 26.40 8.28 19.26
N PHE A 550 25.17 7.80 19.46
CA PHE A 550 24.42 8.03 20.69
C PHE A 550 25.02 7.18 21.84
N PRO A 551 24.92 7.61 23.11
CA PRO A 551 25.40 6.81 24.26
C PRO A 551 24.63 5.50 24.45
N LEU A 552 23.41 5.43 23.91
CA LEU A 552 22.57 4.25 23.78
C LEU A 552 21.62 4.48 22.60
N THR A 553 21.36 3.45 21.80
CA THR A 553 20.30 3.44 20.78
C THR A 553 19.40 2.25 21.04
N TYR A 554 18.09 2.46 20.93
CA TYR A 554 17.02 1.48 21.14
C TYR A 554 16.09 1.53 19.93
N ILE A 555 15.74 0.38 19.35
CA ILE A 555 14.76 0.30 18.25
C ILE A 555 13.45 -0.24 18.82
N GLU A 556 12.32 0.38 18.49
CA GLU A 556 11.00 -0.13 18.90
C GLU A 556 10.80 -1.56 18.39
N PRO A 557 10.29 -2.50 19.20
CA PRO A 557 10.79 -3.86 19.07
C PRO A 557 10.21 -4.67 17.90
N CYS A 558 9.25 -4.11 17.15
CA CYS A 558 8.45 -4.56 16.01
C CYS A 558 9.01 -5.60 15.00
N ALA A 559 9.54 -6.74 15.46
CA ALA A 559 10.18 -7.75 14.62
C ALA A 559 9.29 -8.25 13.46
N GLY A 560 8.02 -8.57 13.73
CA GLY A 560 7.09 -9.06 12.71
C GLY A 560 6.68 -8.02 11.67
N LEU A 561 6.89 -6.72 11.94
CA LEU A 561 6.84 -5.68 10.91
C LEU A 561 8.12 -5.72 10.08
N TYR A 562 9.29 -5.81 10.71
CA TYR A 562 10.57 -5.80 10.00
C TYR A 562 10.72 -7.01 9.05
N ASP A 563 10.29 -8.20 9.46
CA ASP A 563 10.20 -9.39 8.59
C ASP A 563 9.32 -9.12 7.34
N MET A 564 8.17 -8.45 7.52
CA MET A 564 7.28 -8.09 6.41
C MET A 564 7.84 -6.98 5.51
N LEU A 565 8.71 -6.12 6.05
CA LEU A 565 9.40 -5.07 5.29
C LEU A 565 10.58 -5.63 4.47
N GLU A 566 11.27 -6.67 4.97
CA GLU A 566 12.23 -7.46 4.19
C GLU A 566 11.53 -8.11 2.98
N ILE A 567 10.40 -8.79 3.23
CA ILE A 567 9.59 -9.42 2.17
C ILE A 567 9.10 -8.38 1.14
N PHE A 568 8.60 -7.22 1.58
CA PHE A 568 8.19 -6.13 0.71
C PHE A 568 9.33 -5.65 -0.20
N ALA A 569 10.52 -5.43 0.37
CA ALA A 569 11.68 -4.98 -0.38
C ALA A 569 12.20 -6.04 -1.36
N SER A 570 12.31 -7.30 -0.93
CA SER A 570 12.76 -8.42 -1.77
C SER A 570 11.83 -8.63 -2.97
N HIS A 571 10.52 -8.62 -2.76
CA HIS A 571 9.52 -8.70 -3.84
C HIS A 571 9.63 -7.53 -4.84
N ALA A 572 9.78 -6.29 -4.36
CA ALA A 572 9.93 -5.12 -5.22
C ALA A 572 11.26 -5.13 -6.00
N ALA A 573 12.34 -5.60 -5.37
CA ALA A 573 13.65 -5.77 -5.97
C ALA A 573 13.63 -6.76 -7.14
N ASP A 574 12.93 -7.89 -6.99
CA ASP A 574 12.81 -8.90 -8.05
C ASP A 574 11.84 -8.48 -9.16
N PHE A 575 10.63 -7.99 -8.82
CA PHE A 575 9.67 -7.51 -9.82
C PHE A 575 10.27 -6.43 -10.73
N PHE A 576 10.89 -5.38 -10.15
CA PHE A 576 11.52 -4.34 -10.96
C PHE A 576 12.79 -4.82 -11.69
N SER A 577 13.41 -5.93 -11.27
CA SER A 577 14.49 -6.56 -12.05
C SER A 577 13.93 -7.27 -13.30
N GLU A 578 12.82 -8.00 -13.18
CA GLU A 578 12.19 -8.73 -14.29
C GLU A 578 11.44 -7.78 -15.24
N THR A 579 10.45 -7.03 -14.74
CA THR A 579 9.53 -6.18 -15.52
C THR A 579 10.25 -5.11 -16.34
N PHE A 580 11.44 -4.66 -15.91
CA PHE A 580 12.26 -3.68 -16.63
C PHE A 580 13.41 -4.27 -17.46
N THR A 581 13.55 -5.59 -17.60
CA THR A 581 14.70 -6.25 -18.28
C THR A 581 15.13 -5.52 -19.56
N ASP A 582 14.23 -5.40 -20.54
CA ASP A 582 14.46 -4.77 -21.85
C ASP A 582 14.06 -3.28 -21.94
N ILE A 583 13.73 -2.66 -20.82
CA ILE A 583 13.24 -1.26 -20.73
C ILE A 583 14.35 -0.37 -20.18
N GLU A 584 14.64 0.79 -20.78
CA GLU A 584 15.74 1.66 -20.35
C GLU A 584 15.25 3.07 -19.99
N PHE A 585 15.39 3.43 -18.71
CA PHE A 585 15.11 4.77 -18.17
C PHE A 585 16.08 5.09 -17.03
N SER A 586 16.37 6.38 -16.80
CA SER A 586 17.54 6.80 -16.01
C SER A 586 17.53 6.38 -14.54
N ALA A 587 16.36 6.07 -13.97
CA ALA A 587 16.20 5.64 -12.60
C ALA A 587 16.17 4.11 -12.39
N LYS A 588 16.08 3.29 -13.45
CA LYS A 588 15.95 1.81 -13.39
C LYS A 588 16.87 1.17 -12.33
N THR A 589 18.17 1.32 -12.51
CA THR A 589 19.18 0.77 -11.58
C THR A 589 19.03 1.35 -10.17
N ARG A 590 18.74 2.65 -10.04
CA ARG A 590 18.59 3.32 -8.73
C ARG A 590 17.40 2.80 -7.93
N ILE A 591 16.31 2.40 -8.59
CA ILE A 591 15.10 1.84 -7.97
C ILE A 591 15.37 0.40 -7.52
N ILE A 592 15.91 -0.44 -8.42
CA ILE A 592 16.30 -1.82 -8.10
C ILE A 592 17.33 -1.85 -6.96
N ASP A 593 18.35 -0.99 -7.02
CA ASP A 593 19.36 -0.83 -5.98
C ASP A 593 18.79 -0.21 -4.70
N TYR A 594 17.65 0.49 -4.71
CA TYR A 594 17.05 0.99 -3.46
C TYR A 594 16.51 -0.19 -2.64
N TYR A 595 15.68 -1.02 -3.26
CA TYR A 595 15.06 -2.15 -2.57
C TYR A 595 16.10 -3.18 -2.10
N LYS A 596 17.14 -3.47 -2.91
CA LYS A 596 18.30 -4.32 -2.57
C LYS A 596 19.31 -3.70 -1.57
N ARG A 597 18.93 -2.60 -0.91
CA ARG A 597 19.61 -1.97 0.24
C ARG A 597 18.61 -1.56 1.34
N TYR A 598 17.36 -1.98 1.19
CA TYR A 598 16.29 -1.83 2.17
C TYR A 598 16.02 -3.21 2.81
N GLU A 599 16.05 -4.25 1.99
CA GLU A 599 16.67 -5.55 2.30
C GLU A 599 18.17 -5.38 2.67
#